data_AF-A0A1J1LMZ7-F1
#
_entry.id   AF-A0A1J1LMZ7-F1
#
_cell.length_a   1.000
_cell.length_b   1.000
_cell.length_c   1.000
_cell.angle_alpha   90.00
_cell.angle_beta   90.00
_cell.angle_gamma   90.00
#
_symmetry.space_group_name_H-M   'P 1'
#
loop_
_entity.id
_entity.type
_entity.pdbx_description
1 polymer ?
#
loop_
_entity_poly.entity_id
_entity_poly.type
_entity_poly.pdbx_seq_one_letter_code
_entity_poly.pdbx_strand_id
1 'polypeptide(L)'
;MYYERHPILWTIHSAFPGADFWLISRHSQEMLGKPVQEYQKGCFGLLAPQCYYPKYAFYLCDYLWSNQFWDAYAYGCLNLQHLRITDVREFFRPGSYIISPEGKLIVLTPPQLATA
;
A
#
# COMPACT_ATOMS: atom_id res chain seq x y z
N MET A 1 3.05 -13.63 17.83
CA MET A 1 2.41 -13.77 16.50
C MET A 1 3.48 -13.58 15.45
N TYR A 2 3.82 -14.65 14.72
CA TYR A 2 4.68 -14.57 13.55
C TYR A 2 3.77 -14.25 12.36
N TYR A 3 4.04 -13.18 11.63
CA TYR A 3 3.26 -12.83 10.45
C TYR A 3 3.86 -13.59 9.26
N GLU A 4 3.22 -14.69 8.86
CA GLU A 4 3.63 -15.41 7.66
C GLU A 4 3.27 -14.61 6.42
N ARG A 5 4.23 -14.48 5.49
CA ARG A 5 3.99 -13.84 4.20
C ARG A 5 3.10 -14.73 3.36
N HIS A 6 1.98 -14.20 2.90
CA HIS A 6 1.17 -14.88 1.90
C HIS A 6 1.94 -14.96 0.57
N PRO A 7 1.80 -16.04 -0.22
CA PRO A 7 2.49 -16.17 -1.51
C PRO A 7 2.29 -14.98 -2.46
N ILE A 8 1.05 -14.46 -2.51
CA ILE A 8 0.65 -13.42 -3.48
C ILE A 8 -0.16 -12.24 -2.90
N LEU A 9 -0.56 -12.28 -1.62
CA LEU A 9 -1.43 -11.26 -1.04
C LEU A 9 -0.67 -10.31 -0.12
N TRP A 10 -1.00 -9.03 -0.21
CA TRP A 10 -0.52 -8.03 0.73
C TRP A 10 -1.21 -8.18 2.07
N THR A 11 -0.43 -8.14 3.14
CA THR A 11 -0.95 -8.10 4.51
C THR A 11 -0.87 -6.66 5.01
N ILE A 12 -2.04 -6.03 5.21
CA ILE A 12 -2.16 -4.61 5.54
C ILE A 12 -2.93 -4.47 6.86
N HIS A 13 -2.27 -3.95 7.89
CA HIS A 13 -2.86 -3.72 9.22
C HIS A 13 -2.36 -2.42 9.85
N SER A 14 -3.15 -1.83 10.74
CA SER A 14 -2.68 -0.74 11.59
C SER A 14 -1.70 -1.26 12.63
N ALA A 15 -0.55 -0.60 12.78
CA ALA A 15 0.40 -0.79 13.88
C ALA A 15 0.77 -2.26 14.22
N PHE A 16 1.20 -3.07 13.25
CA PHE A 16 1.71 -4.43 13.50
C PHE A 16 3.25 -4.57 13.35
N PRO A 17 3.94 -5.27 14.28
CA PRO A 17 5.41 -5.40 14.25
C PRO A 17 6.00 -6.16 13.06
N GLY A 18 5.19 -6.96 12.35
CA GLY A 18 5.66 -7.77 11.21
C GLY A 18 5.63 -7.04 9.87
N ALA A 19 5.39 -5.73 9.85
CA ALA A 19 5.36 -4.96 8.60
C ALA A 19 6.79 -4.80 8.05
N ASP A 20 6.92 -4.82 6.72
CA ASP A 20 8.17 -4.49 6.04
C ASP A 20 8.44 -2.99 6.06
N PHE A 21 7.38 -2.21 5.90
CA PHE A 21 7.38 -0.76 5.89
C PHE A 21 5.97 -0.24 6.19
N TRP A 22 5.83 1.07 6.26
CA TRP A 22 4.63 1.75 6.69
C TRP A 22 4.17 2.78 5.66
N LEU A 23 2.86 2.89 5.43
CA LEU A 23 2.26 3.98 4.66
C LEU A 23 1.65 5.00 5.61
N ILE A 24 1.98 6.27 5.43
CA ILE A 24 1.36 7.38 6.19
C ILE A 24 -0.14 7.41 5.85
N SER A 25 -1.00 7.26 6.86
CA SER A 25 -2.45 7.24 6.67
C SER A 25 -3.17 8.43 7.25
N ARG A 26 -2.51 9.29 8.03
CA ARG A 26 -3.08 10.53 8.57
C ARG A 26 -2.05 11.65 8.55
N HIS A 27 -2.23 12.60 7.64
CA HIS A 27 -1.35 13.76 7.49
C HIS A 27 -2.01 14.82 6.57
N SER A 28 -1.24 15.84 6.17
CA SER A 28 -1.54 16.63 4.96
C SER A 28 -1.69 15.72 3.73
N GLN A 29 -2.49 16.17 2.76
CA GLN A 29 -2.79 15.44 1.52
C GLN A 29 -1.52 14.95 0.81
N GLU A 30 -0.53 15.83 0.65
CA GLU A 30 0.74 15.55 -0.02
C GLU A 30 1.56 14.42 0.61
N MET A 31 1.32 14.11 1.89
CA MET A 31 2.06 13.08 2.63
C MET A 31 1.28 11.77 2.73
N LEU A 32 0.01 11.75 2.35
CA LEU A 32 -0.81 10.54 2.43
C LEU A 32 -0.29 9.46 1.48
N GLY A 33 -0.20 8.25 2.00
CA GLY A 33 0.27 7.08 1.27
C GLY A 33 1.77 7.09 0.96
N LYS A 34 2.54 8.05 1.50
CA LYS A 34 4.00 8.02 1.44
C LYS A 34 4.53 6.82 2.23
N PRO A 35 5.43 6.00 1.66
CA PRO A 35 6.06 4.92 2.40
C PRO A 35 7.19 5.43 3.29
N VAL A 36 7.30 4.88 4.50
CA VAL A 36 8.35 5.15 5.47
C VAL A 36 8.85 3.84 6.08
N GLN A 37 10.14 3.80 6.42
CA GLN A 37 10.79 2.60 6.98
C GLN A 37 10.46 2.43 8.47
N GLU A 38 10.34 3.54 9.19
CA GLU A 38 10.08 3.55 10.62
C GLU A 38 8.60 3.81 10.92
N TYR A 39 8.07 3.10 11.91
CA TYR A 39 6.69 3.29 12.33
C TYR A 39 6.47 4.70 12.89
N GLN A 40 5.38 5.33 12.43
CA GLN A 40 4.85 6.55 13.04
C GLN A 40 3.37 6.36 13.36
N LYS A 41 2.88 7.04 14.40
CA LYS A 41 1.46 6.99 14.78
C LYS A 41 0.61 7.47 13.60
N GLY A 42 -0.39 6.68 13.22
CA GLY A 42 -1.22 6.99 12.06
C GLY A 42 -0.62 6.51 10.74
N CYS A 43 0.09 5.38 10.76
CA CYS A 43 0.49 4.65 9.56
C CYS A 43 -0.19 3.27 9.48
N PHE A 44 -0.31 2.76 8.26
CA PHE A 44 -0.65 1.36 7.99
C PHE A 44 0.62 0.58 7.70
N GLY A 45 0.81 -0.54 8.38
CA GLY A 45 1.90 -1.46 8.07
C GLY A 45 1.56 -2.23 6.81
N LEU A 46 2.56 -2.43 5.97
CA LEU A 46 2.48 -3.28 4.78
C LEU A 46 3.51 -4.39 4.93
N LEU A 47 3.05 -5.64 4.80
CA LEU A 47 3.91 -6.80 4.62
C LEU A 47 3.70 -7.31 3.19
N ALA A 48 4.77 -7.25 2.41
CA ALA A 48 4.76 -7.66 1.02
C ALA A 48 4.60 -9.18 0.90
N PRO A 49 3.86 -9.67 -0.11
CA PRO A 49 3.77 -11.10 -0.38
C PRO A 49 5.11 -11.67 -0.83
N GLN A 50 5.24 -13.00 -0.79
CA GLN A 50 6.47 -13.70 -1.17
C GLN A 50 6.91 -13.44 -2.61
N CYS A 51 5.97 -13.16 -3.51
CA CYS A 51 6.26 -12.83 -4.91
C CYS A 51 6.94 -11.47 -5.10
N TYR A 52 6.95 -10.60 -4.10
CA TYR A 52 7.65 -9.32 -4.14
C TYR A 52 8.85 -9.31 -3.20
N TYR A 53 9.96 -8.75 -3.67
CA TYR A 53 11.05 -8.39 -2.78
C TYR A 53 10.62 -7.18 -1.92
N PRO A 54 10.77 -7.19 -0.58
CA PRO A 54 10.27 -6.12 0.29
C PRO A 54 10.75 -4.71 -0.09
N LYS A 55 12.01 -4.58 -0.53
CA LYS A 55 12.56 -3.30 -0.99
C LYS A 55 11.91 -2.82 -2.29
N TYR A 56 11.58 -3.76 -3.19
CA TYR A 56 10.83 -3.42 -4.40
C TYR A 56 9.42 -2.96 -4.06
N ALA A 57 8.73 -3.66 -3.14
CA ALA A 57 7.41 -3.27 -2.65
C ALA A 57 7.39 -1.85 -2.04
N PHE A 58 8.44 -1.48 -1.30
CA PHE A 58 8.62 -0.12 -0.80
C PHE A 58 8.70 0.91 -1.95
N TYR A 59 9.56 0.67 -2.94
CA TYR A 59 9.69 1.59 -4.09
C TYR A 59 8.47 1.62 -4.99
N LEU A 60 7.73 0.52 -5.10
CA LEU A 60 6.42 0.51 -5.77
C LEU A 60 5.48 1.49 -5.06
N CYS A 61 5.41 1.46 -3.74
CA CYS A 61 4.59 2.41 -2.99
C CYS A 61 5.09 3.86 -3.08
N ASP A 62 6.41 4.06 -3.17
CA ASP A 62 7.01 5.38 -3.35
C ASP A 62 6.69 5.95 -4.74
N TYR A 63 6.70 5.09 -5.75
CA TYR A 63 6.23 5.40 -7.10
C TYR A 63 4.74 5.77 -7.10
N LEU A 64 3.88 5.01 -6.41
CA LEU A 64 2.45 5.33 -6.29
C LEU A 64 2.21 6.69 -5.63
N TRP A 65 2.96 6.97 -4.56
CA TRP A 65 2.89 8.25 -3.86
C TRP A 65 3.37 9.42 -4.73
N SER A 66 4.52 9.29 -5.38
CA SER A 66 5.08 10.36 -6.22
C SER A 66 4.22 10.68 -7.46
N ASN A 67 3.42 9.73 -7.92
CA ASN A 67 2.43 9.92 -8.99
C ASN A 67 1.02 10.29 -8.47
N GLN A 68 0.89 10.65 -7.19
CA GLN A 68 -0.34 11.17 -6.59
C GLN A 68 -1.54 10.20 -6.67
N PHE A 69 -1.30 8.89 -6.70
CA PHE A 69 -2.39 7.90 -6.76
C PHE A 69 -3.31 7.95 -5.54
N TRP A 70 -2.82 8.42 -4.39
CA TRP A 70 -3.56 8.48 -3.13
C TRP A 70 -4.49 9.68 -2.99
N ASP A 71 -4.35 10.70 -3.84
CA ASP A 71 -5.16 11.93 -3.77
C ASP A 71 -6.65 11.65 -3.97
N ALA A 72 -6.98 10.67 -4.82
CA ALA A 72 -8.36 10.23 -5.06
C ALA A 72 -8.99 9.48 -3.85
N TYR A 73 -8.17 9.05 -2.89
CA TYR A 73 -8.58 8.27 -1.72
C TYR A 73 -8.50 9.09 -0.42
N ALA A 74 -8.16 10.37 -0.52
CA ALA A 74 -7.98 11.23 0.63
C ALA A 74 -9.32 11.71 1.20
N TYR A 75 -9.52 11.51 2.51
CA TYR A 75 -10.71 11.95 3.23
C TYR A 75 -10.36 13.00 4.29
N GLY A 76 -11.23 14.00 4.46
CA GLY A 76 -11.11 14.98 5.56
C GLY A 76 -11.13 16.42 5.08
N CYS A 77 -10.75 17.34 5.97
CA CYS A 77 -10.70 18.77 5.69
C CYS A 77 -9.25 19.23 5.45
N LEU A 78 -9.10 20.37 4.77
CA LEU A 78 -7.88 20.92 4.15
C LEU A 78 -6.55 20.70 4.90
N ASN A 79 -6.55 20.74 6.25
CA ASN A 79 -5.32 20.67 7.04
C ASN A 79 -4.99 19.27 7.58
N LEU A 80 -5.96 18.36 7.65
CA LEU A 80 -5.76 17.01 8.18
C LEU A 80 -6.65 16.04 7.43
N GLN A 81 -6.00 15.23 6.58
CA GLN A 81 -6.65 14.22 5.78
C GLN A 81 -6.20 12.83 6.21
N HIS A 82 -6.92 11.81 5.76
CA HIS A 82 -6.62 10.43 6.07
C HIS A 82 -7.01 9.47 4.95
N LEU A 83 -6.32 8.34 4.91
CA LEU A 83 -6.70 7.16 4.13
C LEU A 83 -7.48 6.20 5.03
N ARG A 84 -8.46 5.50 4.46
CA ARG A 84 -9.11 4.37 5.16
C ARG A 84 -8.38 3.10 4.81
N ILE A 85 -8.19 2.23 5.80
CA ILE A 85 -7.50 0.96 5.59
C ILE A 85 -8.24 0.04 4.61
N THR A 86 -9.57 0.16 4.53
CA THR A 86 -10.41 -0.55 3.57
C THR A 86 -10.04 -0.19 2.13
N ASP A 87 -9.79 1.09 1.86
CA ASP A 87 -9.51 1.57 0.51
C ASP A 87 -8.10 1.17 0.08
N VAL A 88 -7.15 1.22 1.01
CA VAL A 88 -5.79 0.71 0.77
C VAL A 88 -5.81 -0.79 0.50
N ARG A 89 -6.60 -1.57 1.26
CA ARG A 89 -6.75 -3.02 0.99
C ARG A 89 -7.39 -3.31 -0.35
N GLU A 90 -8.40 -2.54 -0.72
CA GLU A 90 -9.09 -2.66 -2.00
C GLU A 90 -8.14 -2.31 -3.17
N PHE A 91 -7.30 -1.30 -2.99
CA PHE A 91 -6.27 -0.92 -3.97
C PHE A 91 -5.29 -2.06 -4.27
N PHE A 92 -4.92 -2.84 -3.24
CA PHE A 92 -4.03 -4.01 -3.36
C PHE A 92 -4.78 -5.35 -3.46
N ARG A 93 -6.07 -5.35 -3.80
CA ARG A 93 -6.84 -6.60 -3.95
C ARG A 93 -6.26 -7.50 -5.06
N PRO A 94 -6.49 -8.81 -5.03
CA PRO A 94 -6.05 -9.72 -6.10
C PRO A 94 -6.47 -9.25 -7.49
N GLY A 95 -5.53 -9.27 -8.43
CA GLY A 95 -5.76 -8.84 -9.80
C GLY A 95 -5.79 -7.32 -10.00
N SER A 96 -5.45 -6.53 -8.96
CA SER A 96 -5.33 -5.08 -9.14
C SER A 96 -4.08 -4.70 -9.93
N TYR A 97 -4.24 -3.70 -10.78
CA TYR A 97 -3.20 -3.13 -11.61
C TYR A 97 -3.44 -1.62 -11.76
N ILE A 98 -2.38 -0.91 -12.12
CA ILE A 98 -2.46 0.48 -12.55
C ILE A 98 -1.84 0.62 -13.93
N ILE A 99 -2.17 1.72 -14.61
CA ILE A 99 -1.49 2.14 -15.83
C ILE A 99 -0.58 3.30 -15.46
N SER A 100 0.71 3.17 -15.74
CA SER A 100 1.70 4.22 -15.55
C SER A 100 1.39 5.42 -16.45
N PRO A 101 1.91 6.63 -16.15
CA PRO A 101 1.79 7.78 -17.04
C PRO A 101 2.31 7.50 -18.47
N GLU A 102 3.27 6.60 -18.61
CA GLU A 102 3.83 6.15 -19.89
C GLU A 102 3.00 5.06 -20.58
N GLY A 103 1.84 4.71 -20.05
CA GLY A 103 0.94 3.69 -20.61
C GLY A 103 1.33 2.24 -20.30
N LYS A 104 2.24 2.00 -19.35
CA LYS A 104 2.64 0.63 -18.96
C LYS A 104 1.74 0.08 -17.89
N LEU A 105 1.29 -1.16 -18.05
CA LEU A 105 0.53 -1.86 -17.01
C LEU A 105 1.46 -2.33 -15.90
N ILE A 106 1.19 -1.91 -14.67
CA ILE A 106 1.89 -2.33 -13.46
C ILE A 106 0.92 -3.15 -12.62
N VAL A 107 1.21 -4.43 -12.46
CA VAL A 107 0.44 -5.33 -11.59
C VAL A 107 0.84 -5.06 -10.14
N LEU A 108 -0.15 -4.73 -9.30
CA LEU A 108 0.05 -4.49 -7.87
C LEU A 108 -0.07 -5.78 -7.06
N THR A 109 -1.01 -6.63 -7.47
CA THR A 109 -1.26 -7.93 -6.86
C THR A 109 -1.66 -8.91 -7.95
N PRO A 110 -0.95 -10.04 -8.13
CA PRO A 110 -1.34 -11.07 -9.09
C PRO A 110 -2.79 -11.54 -8.85
N PRO A 111 -3.53 -11.93 -9.91
CA PRO A 111 -4.85 -12.53 -9.74
C PRO A 111 -4.71 -13.85 -8.96
N GLN A 112 -5.67 -14.13 -8.08
CA GLN A 112 -5.80 -15.46 -7.51
C GLN A 112 -6.21 -16.41 -8.63
N LEU A 113 -5.38 -17.40 -8.92
CA LEU A 113 -5.78 -18.51 -9.78
C LEU A 113 -6.91 -19.23 -9.06
N ALA A 114 -8.10 -19.27 -9.68
CA ALA A 114 -9.17 -20.13 -9.20
C ALA A 114 -8.65 -21.57 -9.24
N THR A 115 -8.51 -22.20 -8.08
CA THR A 115 -8.36 -23.65 -8.00
C THR A 115 -9.64 -24.25 -8.57
N ALA A 116 -9.53 -24.83 -9.77
CA ALA A 116 -10.57 -25.65 -10.39
C ALA A 116 -10.81 -26.94 -9.58
#